data_AF-A0A7L5G0J1-F1
#
_entry.id   AF-A0A7L5G0J1-F1
#
_cell.length_a   1.000
_cell.length_b   1.000
_cell.length_c   1.000
_cell.angle_alpha   90.00
_cell.angle_beta   90.00
_cell.angle_gamma   90.00
#
_symmetry.space_group_name_H-M   'P 1'
#
loop_
_entity.id
_entity.type
_entity.pdbx_description
1 polymer ?
#
loop_
_entity_poly.entity_id
_entity_poly.type
_entity_poly.pdbx_seq_one_letter_code
_entity_poly.pdbx_strand_id
1 'polypeptide(L)'
;MSEKLTIIQDKLEDRHHVFMVFKSQVNKDLERSGFDAIEDANPKEFIDSLAYLLNEAIEESDPKLQQLYYLADVQEKNLENGIILGFIMREWSKIQFRLRQ
;
A
#
# COMPACT_ATOMS: atom_id res chain seq x y z
N MET A 1 13.78 -5.44 5.34
CA MET A 1 12.73 -5.15 4.34
C MET A 1 12.68 -6.30 3.35
N SER A 2 11.51 -6.84 3.03
CA SER A 2 11.40 -7.97 2.08
C SER A 2 11.91 -7.57 0.69
N GLU A 3 12.62 -8.46 0.00
CA GLU A 3 13.16 -8.24 -1.37
C GLU A 3 12.07 -7.74 -2.35
N LYS A 4 10.83 -8.22 -2.19
CA LYS A 4 9.69 -7.79 -3.00
C LYS A 4 9.33 -6.32 -2.80
N LEU A 5 9.46 -5.81 -1.57
CA LEU A 5 9.15 -4.42 -1.25
C LEU A 5 10.19 -3.48 -1.87
N THR A 6 11.46 -3.87 -1.83
CA THR A 6 12.57 -3.16 -2.49
C THR A 6 12.32 -3.05 -4.00
N ILE A 7 11.91 -4.14 -4.66
CA ILE A 7 11.58 -4.11 -6.10
C ILE A 7 10.44 -3.12 -6.41
N ILE A 8 9.42 -3.03 -5.56
CA ILE A 8 8.32 -2.09 -5.76
C ILE A 8 8.82 -0.66 -5.58
N GLN A 9 9.58 -0.41 -4.52
CA GLN A 9 10.17 0.90 -4.25
C GLN A 9 11.03 1.37 -5.43
N ASP A 10 11.97 0.55 -5.91
CA ASP A 10 12.84 0.88 -7.05
C ASP A 10 12.03 1.27 -8.30
N LYS A 11 10.91 0.58 -8.55
CA LYS A 11 10.04 0.88 -9.70
C LYS A 11 9.23 2.16 -9.54
N LEU A 12 8.84 2.50 -8.32
CA LEU A 12 8.15 3.76 -8.03
C LEU A 12 9.14 4.93 -8.12
N GLU A 13 10.40 4.71 -7.73
CA GLU A 13 11.50 5.68 -7.87
C GLU A 13 11.89 5.92 -9.34
N ASP A 14 11.95 4.87 -10.17
CA ASP A 14 12.29 4.98 -11.60
C ASP A 14 11.28 5.83 -12.39
N ARG A 15 9.99 5.82 -11.99
CA ARG A 15 8.92 6.49 -12.75
C ARG A 15 7.99 7.28 -11.85
N HIS A 16 8.26 8.58 -11.70
CA HIS A 16 7.47 9.48 -10.87
C HIS A 16 5.96 9.48 -11.20
N HIS A 17 5.56 9.42 -12.48
CA HIS A 17 4.15 9.28 -12.86
C HIS A 17 3.51 8.00 -12.27
N VAL A 18 4.23 6.87 -12.28
CA VAL A 18 3.74 5.61 -11.72
C VAL A 18 3.58 5.73 -10.22
N PHE A 19 4.51 6.40 -9.54
CA PHE A 19 4.38 6.73 -8.13
C PHE A 19 3.14 7.57 -7.82
N MET A 20 2.87 8.63 -8.58
CA MET A 20 1.68 9.46 -8.35
C MET A 20 0.38 8.68 -8.49
N VAL A 21 0.29 7.76 -9.46
CA VAL A 21 -0.88 6.89 -9.63
C VAL A 21 -0.99 5.87 -8.47
N PHE A 22 0.14 5.30 -8.03
CA PHE A 22 0.19 4.42 -6.86
C PHE A 22 -0.31 5.12 -5.60
N LYS A 23 0.31 6.27 -5.28
CA LYS A 23 -0.04 7.13 -4.14
C LYS A 23 -1.52 7.48 -4.14
N SER A 24 -2.06 7.93 -5.28
CA SER A 24 -3.48 8.26 -5.40
C SER A 24 -4.40 7.07 -5.16
N GLN A 25 -4.04 5.88 -5.64
CA GLN A 25 -4.84 4.67 -5.43
C GLN A 25 -4.81 4.23 -3.96
N VAL A 26 -3.64 4.21 -3.33
CA VAL A 26 -3.49 3.86 -1.91
C VAL A 26 -4.26 4.85 -1.04
N ASN A 27 -4.06 6.16 -1.22
CA ASN A 27 -4.74 7.18 -0.42
C ASN A 27 -6.27 7.10 -0.55
N LYS A 28 -6.81 6.80 -1.74
CA LYS A 28 -8.25 6.58 -1.91
C LYS A 28 -8.77 5.41 -1.06
N ASP A 29 -8.01 4.32 -0.96
CA ASP A 29 -8.43 3.16 -0.17
C ASP A 29 -8.26 3.42 1.34
N LEU A 30 -7.22 4.19 1.75
CA LEU A 30 -7.04 4.68 3.12
C LEU A 30 -8.21 5.58 3.58
N GLU A 31 -8.52 6.63 2.81
CA GLU A 31 -9.59 7.57 3.11
C GLU A 31 -10.96 6.89 3.20
N ARG A 32 -11.24 5.95 2.29
CA ARG A 32 -12.47 5.14 2.31
C ARG A 32 -12.60 4.27 3.55
N SER A 33 -11.48 3.95 4.19
CA SER A 33 -11.41 3.15 5.41
C SER A 33 -11.37 4.02 6.67
N GLY A 34 -11.30 5.35 6.52
CA GLY A 34 -11.25 6.30 7.62
C GLY A 34 -9.84 6.64 8.12
N PHE A 35 -8.80 6.29 7.36
CA PHE A 35 -7.43 6.76 7.59
C PHE A 35 -7.17 8.07 6.84
N ASP A 36 -6.22 8.85 7.33
CA ASP A 36 -5.76 10.05 6.64
C ASP A 36 -4.88 9.69 5.44
N ALA A 37 -4.90 10.55 4.42
CA ALA A 37 -4.02 10.42 3.26
C ALA A 37 -2.56 10.67 3.64
N ILE A 38 -1.65 9.90 3.06
CA ILE A 38 -0.20 10.08 3.23
C ILE A 38 0.28 11.06 2.16
N GLU A 39 0.86 12.17 2.58
CA GLU A 39 1.23 13.27 1.68
C GLU A 39 2.70 13.29 1.23
N ASP A 40 3.48 12.28 1.63
CA ASP A 40 4.90 12.18 1.28
C ASP A 40 5.16 12.30 -0.22
N ALA A 41 6.19 13.07 -0.57
CA ALA A 41 6.54 13.40 -1.94
C ALA A 41 7.46 12.34 -2.59
N ASN A 42 8.15 11.55 -1.77
CA ASN A 42 9.09 10.54 -2.22
C ASN A 42 8.52 9.12 -2.06
N PRO A 43 8.77 8.20 -3.02
CA PRO A 43 8.27 6.83 -2.94
C PRO A 43 8.68 6.07 -1.68
N LYS A 44 9.93 6.22 -1.26
CA LYS A 44 10.46 5.58 -0.05
C LYS A 44 9.72 6.07 1.19
N GLU A 45 9.66 7.40 1.39
CA GLU A 45 8.98 8.02 2.51
C GLU A 45 7.51 7.59 2.56
N PHE A 46 6.84 7.59 1.40
CA PHE A 46 5.46 7.14 1.29
C PHE A 46 5.26 5.68 1.71
N ILE A 47 6.13 4.76 1.25
CA ILE A 47 6.06 3.34 1.63
C ILE A 47 6.36 3.15 3.11
N ASP A 48 7.35 3.87 3.66
CA ASP A 48 7.72 3.79 5.07
C ASP A 48 6.57 4.30 5.96
N SER A 49 5.97 5.45 5.63
CA SER A 49 4.80 6.00 6.33
C SER A 49 3.59 5.08 6.24
N LEU A 50 3.35 4.45 5.09
CA LEU A 50 2.27 3.49 4.92
C LEU A 50 2.49 2.25 5.79
N ALA A 51 3.71 1.71 5.79
CA ALA A 51 4.05 0.56 6.62
C ALA A 51 3.93 0.90 8.12
N TYR A 52 4.34 2.09 8.54
CA TYR A 52 4.19 2.57 9.90
C TYR A 52 2.71 2.67 10.30
N LEU A 53 1.89 3.37 9.50
CA LEU A 53 0.45 3.53 9.73
C LEU A 53 -0.25 2.18 9.90
N LEU A 54 0.05 1.22 9.02
CA LEU A 54 -0.57 -0.10 9.07
C LEU A 54 -0.08 -0.92 10.27
N ASN A 55 1.19 -0.80 10.67
CA ASN A 55 1.69 -1.48 11.88
C ASN A 55 1.02 -0.93 13.14
N GLU A 56 0.94 0.39 13.30
CA GLU A 56 0.26 1.02 14.45
C GLU A 56 -1.20 0.57 14.51
N ALA A 57 -1.92 0.59 13.38
CA ALA A 57 -3.29 0.11 13.31
C ALA A 57 -3.43 -1.38 13.66
N ILE A 58 -2.44 -2.22 13.36
CA ILE A 58 -2.41 -3.64 13.78
C ILE A 58 -2.23 -3.74 15.30
N GLU A 59 -1.25 -3.03 15.84
CA GLU A 59 -0.94 -3.05 17.28
C GLU A 59 -2.12 -2.55 18.13
N GLU A 60 -2.81 -1.52 17.66
CA GLU A 60 -4.00 -0.97 18.31
C GLU A 60 -5.28 -1.78 18.05
N SER A 61 -5.23 -2.80 17.18
CA SER A 61 -6.41 -3.53 16.70
C SER A 61 -7.49 -2.60 16.12
N ASP A 62 -7.07 -1.58 15.35
CA ASP A 62 -7.96 -0.55 14.81
C ASP A 62 -9.01 -1.18 13.86
N PRO A 63 -10.32 -0.98 14.12
CA PRO A 63 -11.37 -1.51 13.25
C PRO A 63 -11.31 -0.97 11.80
N LYS A 64 -10.73 0.21 11.57
CA LYS A 64 -10.51 0.76 10.22
C LYS A 64 -9.64 -0.15 9.36
N LEU A 65 -8.74 -0.89 10.00
CA LEU A 65 -7.86 -1.82 9.32
C LEU A 65 -8.63 -2.99 8.69
N GLN A 66 -9.67 -3.49 9.37
CA GLN A 66 -10.55 -4.52 8.82
C GLN A 66 -11.29 -4.01 7.58
N GLN A 67 -11.77 -2.77 7.62
CA GLN A 67 -12.40 -2.12 6.47
C GLN A 67 -11.42 -1.97 5.31
N LEU A 68 -10.17 -1.55 5.59
CA LEU A 68 -9.13 -1.39 4.59
C LEU A 68 -8.79 -2.72 3.92
N TYR A 69 -8.59 -3.78 4.69
CA TYR A 69 -8.27 -5.09 4.13
C TYR A 69 -9.43 -5.76 3.40
N TYR A 70 -10.67 -5.49 3.84
CA TYR A 70 -11.86 -5.88 3.10
C TYR A 70 -11.92 -5.20 1.71
N LEU A 71 -11.75 -3.87 1.65
CA LEU A 71 -11.68 -3.12 0.38
C LEU A 71 -10.49 -3.55 -0.48
N ALA A 72 -9.39 -3.91 0.17
CA ALA A 72 -8.20 -4.38 -0.48
C ALA A 72 -8.28 -5.82 -0.96
N ASP A 73 -9.33 -6.58 -0.60
CA ASP A 73 -9.43 -8.02 -0.86
C ASP A 73 -8.10 -8.71 -0.54
N VAL A 74 -7.53 -8.43 0.65
CA VAL A 74 -6.30 -9.08 1.10
C VAL A 74 -6.64 -10.53 1.40
N GLN A 75 -6.70 -11.35 0.35
CA GLN A 75 -7.01 -12.77 0.45
C GLN A 75 -5.97 -13.45 1.34
N GLU A 76 -6.40 -14.48 2.07
CA GLU A 76 -5.55 -15.28 2.97
C GLU A 76 -4.24 -15.78 2.34
N LYS A 77 -4.19 -15.93 1.01
CA LYS A 77 -2.98 -16.34 0.27
C LYS A 77 -1.79 -15.35 0.38
N ASN A 78 -2.03 -14.10 0.76
CA ASN A 78 -0.97 -13.11 0.96
C ASN A 78 -0.48 -13.03 2.42
N LEU A 79 -1.10 -13.75 3.36
CA LEU A 79 -0.70 -13.79 4.77
C LEU A 79 0.72 -14.33 4.96
N GLU A 80 1.18 -15.22 4.06
CA GLU A 80 2.54 -15.78 4.09
C GLU A 80 3.64 -14.71 3.98
N ASN A 81 3.32 -13.54 3.39
CA ASN A 81 4.26 -12.43 3.21
C ASN A 81 4.13 -11.34 4.29
N GLY A 82 3.19 -11.48 5.23
CA GLY A 82 2.80 -10.44 6.17
C GLY A 82 1.77 -9.48 5.56
N ILE A 83 0.78 -9.09 6.37
CA ILE A 83 -0.42 -8.37 5.94
C ILE A 83 -0.08 -7.05 5.21
N ILE A 84 0.89 -6.28 5.72
CA ILE A 84 1.33 -5.02 5.12
C ILE A 84 1.91 -5.22 3.72
N LEU A 85 2.78 -6.21 3.55
CA LEU A 85 3.38 -6.52 2.24
C LEU A 85 2.30 -7.03 1.27
N GLY A 86 1.34 -7.83 1.77
CA GLY A 86 0.18 -8.27 1.00
C GLY A 86 -0.64 -7.11 0.45
N PHE A 87 -0.94 -6.11 1.28
CA PHE A 87 -1.63 -4.90 0.87
C PHE A 87 -0.86 -4.13 -0.22
N ILE A 88 0.42 -3.82 0.02
CA ILE A 88 1.26 -3.06 -0.92
C ILE A 88 1.38 -3.77 -2.27
N MET A 89 1.59 -5.09 -2.27
CA MET A 89 1.67 -5.88 -3.50
C MET A 89 0.36 -5.90 -4.30
N ARG A 90 -0.78 -5.91 -3.62
CA ARG A 90 -2.09 -5.86 -4.27
C ARG A 90 -2.31 -4.52 -4.94
N GLU A 91 -2.03 -3.41 -4.24
CA GLU A 91 -2.11 -2.08 -4.84
C GLU A 91 -1.20 -1.96 -6.05
N TRP A 92 0.04 -2.46 -5.94
CA TRP A 92 0.98 -2.51 -7.05
C TRP A 92 0.44 -3.29 -8.25
N SER A 93 -0.20 -4.44 -8.01
CA SER A 93 -0.78 -5.28 -9.06
C SER A 93 -1.93 -4.58 -9.80
N LYS A 94 -2.77 -3.82 -9.08
CA LYS A 94 -3.86 -3.03 -9.68
C LYS A 94 -3.36 -1.97 -10.63
N ILE A 95 -2.34 -1.19 -10.24
CA ILE A 95 -1.78 -0.16 -11.13
C ILE A 95 -1.06 -0.79 -12.31
N GLN A 96 -0.30 -1.87 -12.10
CA GLN A 96 0.35 -2.58 -13.21
C GLN A 96 -0.65 -3.03 -14.28
N PHE A 97 -1.83 -3.48 -13.87
CA PHE A 97 -2.91 -3.80 -14.81
C PHE A 97 -3.42 -2.56 -15.56
N ARG A 98 -3.66 -1.43 -14.85
CA ARG A 98 -4.12 -0.16 -15.47
C ARG A 98 -3.10 0.46 -16.42
N LEU A 99 -1.81 0.36 -16.12
CA LEU A 99 -0.73 0.93 -16.94
C LEU A 99 -0.44 0.12 -18.21
N ARG A 100 -0.97 -1.10 -18.31
CA ARG A 100 -0.84 -1.97 -19.49
C ARG A 100 -2.05 -1.91 -20.43
N GLN A 101 -3.12 -1.24 -20.01
CA GLN A 101 -4.30 -0.93 -20.84
C GLN A 101 -4.05 0.38 -21.59
#